data_AF-A0A257CCI1-F1
#
_entry.id   AF-A0A257CCI1-F1
#
_cell.length_a   1.000
_cell.length_b   1.000
_cell.length_c   1.000
_cell.angle_alpha   90.00
_cell.angle_beta   90.00
_cell.angle_gamma   90.00
#
_symmetry.space_group_name_H-M   'P 1'
#
loop_
_entity.id
_entity.type
_entity.pdbx_description
1 polymer ?
#
loop_
_entity_poly.entity_id
_entity_poly.type
_entity_poly.pdbx_seq_one_letter_code
_entity_poly.pdbx_strand_id
1 'polypeptide(L)'
;MSRIAHLIALSLCAAALAGCGERAQIGASKLKKADAKPWESASTDYTDSGWKAGDETSWQAQIRTRNQSQNEYQRTGSVTPAK
;
A
#
# COMPACT_ATOMS: atom_id res chain seq x y z
N MET A 1 -18.90 -24.05 -43.05
CA MET A 1 -18.63 -24.31 -41.61
C MET A 1 -17.27 -23.81 -41.16
N SER A 2 -16.17 -24.12 -41.87
CA SER A 2 -14.82 -23.63 -41.52
C SER A 2 -14.71 -22.10 -41.43
N ARG A 3 -15.27 -21.34 -42.39
CA ARG A 3 -15.23 -19.86 -42.35
C ARG A 3 -15.93 -19.24 -41.13
N ILE A 4 -17.02 -19.85 -40.67
CA ILE A 4 -17.76 -19.38 -39.49
C ILE A 4 -16.94 -19.64 -38.22
N ALA A 5 -16.29 -20.80 -38.13
CA ALA A 5 -15.41 -21.14 -37.00
C ALA A 5 -14.22 -20.17 -36.87
N HIS A 6 -13.61 -19.75 -37.99
CA HIS A 6 -12.52 -18.77 -37.98
C HIS A 6 -12.98 -17.38 -37.51
N LEU A 7 -14.18 -16.94 -37.91
CA LEU A 7 -14.73 -15.67 -37.47
C LEU A 7 -15.03 -15.65 -35.97
N ILE A 8 -15.53 -16.77 -35.43
CA ILE A 8 -15.78 -16.93 -33.99
C ILE A 8 -14.46 -16.95 -33.21
N ALA A 9 -13.44 -17.66 -33.69
CA ALA A 9 -12.13 -17.68 -33.04
C ALA A 9 -11.47 -16.29 -33.01
N LEU A 10 -11.57 -15.53 -34.12
CA LEU A 10 -11.02 -14.19 -34.22
C LEU A 10 -11.70 -13.21 -33.23
N SER A 11 -13.03 -13.29 -33.11
CA SER A 11 -13.77 -12.40 -32.19
C SER A 11 -13.45 -12.70 -30.72
N LEU A 12 -13.30 -13.96 -30.35
CA LEU A 12 -12.90 -14.37 -29.00
C LEU A 12 -11.49 -13.88 -28.64
N CYS A 13 -10.53 -13.98 -29.56
CA CYS A 13 -9.18 -13.46 -29.34
C CYS A 13 -9.17 -11.93 -29.16
N ALA A 14 -9.96 -11.20 -29.94
CA ALA A 14 -10.08 -9.75 -29.81
C ALA A 14 -10.68 -9.33 -28.46
N ALA A 15 -11.69 -10.06 -27.97
CA ALA A 15 -12.31 -9.79 -26.67
C ALA A 15 -11.36 -10.08 -25.49
N ALA A 16 -10.50 -11.11 -25.59
CA ALA A 16 -9.53 -11.45 -24.54
C ALA A 16 -8.45 -10.37 -24.36
N LEU A 17 -8.07 -9.66 -25.42
CA LEU A 17 -7.10 -8.56 -25.36
C LEU A 17 -7.66 -7.30 -24.68
N ALA A 18 -8.98 -7.12 -24.62
CA ALA A 18 -9.61 -5.98 -23.97
C ALA A 18 -9.35 -5.93 -22.45
N GLY A 19 -9.02 -7.07 -21.83
CA GLY A 19 -8.62 -7.12 -20.41
C GLY A 19 -7.26 -6.48 -20.11
N CYS A 20 -6.43 -6.26 -21.14
CA CYS A 20 -5.13 -5.58 -21.00
C CYS A 20 -5.21 -4.06 -21.28
N GLY A 21 -6.40 -3.57 -21.68
CA GLY A 21 -6.66 -2.17 -22.04
C GLY A 21 -7.35 -1.34 -20.94
N GLU A 22 -7.39 -1.86 -19.70
CA GLU A 22 -7.83 -1.11 -18.51
C GLU A 22 -7.17 0.27 -18.54
N ARG A 23 -7.98 1.32 -18.44
CA ARG A 23 -7.46 2.68 -18.37
C ARG A 23 -6.63 2.74 -17.10
N ALA A 24 -5.40 3.26 -17.19
CA ALA A 24 -4.51 3.34 -16.05
C ALA A 24 -5.28 3.84 -14.81
N GLN A 25 -5.33 3.01 -13.76
CA GLN A 25 -5.86 3.32 -12.42
C GLN A 25 -4.97 4.35 -11.71
N ILE A 26 -4.57 5.39 -12.44
CA ILE A 26 -4.06 6.62 -11.87
C ILE A 26 -5.31 7.27 -11.28
N GLY A 27 -5.60 6.91 -10.02
CA GLY A 27 -6.71 7.47 -9.26
C GLY A 27 -6.80 8.96 -9.57
N ALA A 28 -7.95 9.37 -10.11
CA ALA A 28 -8.13 10.62 -10.83
C ALA A 28 -7.23 11.73 -10.26
N SER A 29 -6.24 12.18 -11.03
CA SER A 29 -5.19 13.11 -10.59
C SER A 29 -5.72 14.41 -9.99
N LYS A 30 -7.02 14.69 -10.20
CA LYS A 30 -7.80 15.79 -9.63
C LYS A 30 -8.18 15.61 -8.15
N LEU A 31 -7.99 14.43 -7.55
CA LEU A 31 -8.25 14.15 -6.13
C LEU A 31 -7.03 14.33 -5.23
N LYS A 32 -5.89 14.80 -5.75
CA LYS A 32 -4.75 15.19 -4.91
C LYS A 32 -5.04 16.54 -4.25
N LYS A 33 -5.98 16.56 -3.29
CA LYS A 33 -5.84 17.49 -2.16
C LYS A 33 -4.46 17.19 -1.58
N ALA A 34 -3.69 18.23 -1.24
CA ALA A 34 -2.50 18.00 -0.43
C ALA A 34 -2.97 17.26 0.82
N ASP A 35 -2.41 16.08 1.08
CA ASP A 35 -2.73 15.35 2.30
C ASP A 35 -2.43 16.24 3.51
N ALA A 36 -3.24 16.10 4.56
CA ALA A 36 -2.96 16.75 5.83
C ALA A 36 -1.58 16.30 6.32
N LYS A 37 -0.92 17.14 7.13
CA LYS A 37 0.37 16.76 7.70
C LYS A 37 0.20 15.49 8.53
N PRO A 38 1.14 14.52 8.47
CA PRO A 38 0.99 13.25 9.19
C PRO A 38 0.83 13.37 10.71
N TRP A 39 1.30 14.47 11.30
CA TRP A 39 1.15 14.75 12.73
C TRP A 39 -0.16 15.49 13.08
N GLU A 40 -0.88 16.02 12.09
CA GLU A 40 -2.21 16.59 12.27
C GLU A 40 -3.23 15.45 12.37
N SER A 41 -3.40 14.94 13.59
CA SER A 41 -4.42 13.96 13.95
C SER A 41 -5.36 14.53 15.00
N ALA A 42 -6.59 14.02 15.08
CA ALA A 42 -7.46 14.31 16.21
C ALA A 42 -6.92 13.61 17.47
N SER A 43 -7.03 14.28 18.62
CA SER A 43 -6.79 13.62 19.91
C SER A 43 -7.92 12.63 20.17
N THR A 44 -7.62 11.36 20.36
CA THR A 44 -8.60 10.31 20.65
C THR A 44 -8.12 9.45 21.81
N ASP A 45 -9.04 8.81 22.53
CA ASP A 45 -8.69 7.95 23.68
C ASP A 45 -7.88 6.70 23.30
N TYR A 46 -7.76 6.41 22.00
CA TYR A 46 -7.06 5.25 21.46
C TYR A 46 -5.64 5.58 20.96
N THR A 47 -5.09 6.74 21.31
CA THR A 47 -3.70 7.08 20.99
C THR A 47 -2.73 6.47 22.00
N ASP A 48 -1.56 6.05 21.51
CA ASP A 48 -0.51 5.47 22.33
C ASP A 48 0.04 6.46 23.37
N SER A 49 0.52 5.94 24.50
CA SER A 49 1.14 6.74 25.55
C SER A 49 2.37 7.47 25.01
N GLY A 50 2.38 8.80 25.13
CA GLY A 50 3.44 9.66 24.60
C GLY A 50 3.16 10.24 23.21
N TRP A 51 2.10 9.81 22.51
CA TRP A 51 1.61 10.48 21.32
C TRP A 51 0.88 11.79 21.69
N LYS A 52 1.20 12.89 21.01
CA LYS A 52 0.51 14.18 21.10
C LYS A 52 -0.02 14.59 19.73
N ALA A 53 -1.34 14.77 19.63
CA ALA A 53 -1.99 15.27 18.43
C ALA A 53 -1.44 16.65 18.02
N GLY A 54 -1.03 16.79 16.77
CA GLY A 54 -0.47 18.04 16.23
C GLY A 54 1.03 18.24 16.47
N ASP A 55 1.68 17.36 17.23
CA ASP A 55 3.12 17.48 17.54
C ASP A 55 3.96 16.60 16.60
N GLU A 56 4.73 17.26 15.73
CA GLU A 56 5.62 16.59 14.78
C GLU A 56 6.72 15.77 15.46
N THR A 57 7.29 16.25 16.57
CA THR A 57 8.38 15.56 17.27
C THR A 57 7.88 14.27 17.90
N SER A 58 6.71 14.32 18.53
CA SER A 58 5.99 13.14 19.02
C SER A 58 5.73 12.15 17.88
N TRP A 59 5.30 12.63 16.71
CA TRP A 59 5.06 11.74 15.56
C TRP A 59 6.33 11.06 15.08
N GLN A 60 7.41 11.82 14.89
CA GLN A 60 8.70 11.27 14.47
C GLN A 60 9.23 10.24 15.48
N ALA A 61 9.05 10.47 16.78
CA ALA A 61 9.44 9.52 17.81
C ALA A 61 8.68 8.19 17.66
N GLN A 62 7.35 8.23 17.52
CA GLN A 62 6.53 7.03 17.34
C GLN A 62 6.85 6.29 16.04
N ILE A 63 7.09 6.99 14.94
CA ILE A 63 7.52 6.38 13.67
C ILE A 63 8.88 5.69 13.84
N ARG A 64 9.86 6.35 14.46
CA ARG A 64 11.19 5.79 14.68
C ARG A 64 11.13 4.53 15.54
N THR A 65 10.37 4.57 16.64
CA THR A 65 10.19 3.42 17.53
C THR A 65 9.55 2.24 16.81
N ARG A 66 8.47 2.48 16.04
CA ARG A 66 7.82 1.41 15.25
C ARG A 66 8.77 0.80 14.23
N ASN A 67 9.53 1.63 13.51
CA ASN A 67 10.46 1.14 12.48
C ASN A 67 11.57 0.26 13.06
N GLN A 68 11.98 0.46 14.31
CA GLN A 68 12.98 -0.40 14.96
C GLN A 68 12.51 -1.85 15.07
N SER A 69 11.23 -2.07 15.38
CA SER A 69 10.63 -3.41 15.54
C SER A 69 10.44 -4.20 14.24
N GLN A 70 10.51 -3.52 13.09
CA GLN A 70 10.29 -4.10 11.77
C GLN A 70 11.60 -4.48 11.05
N ASN A 71 12.75 -4.29 11.71
CA ASN A 71 14.04 -4.68 11.14
C ASN A 71 14.24 -6.18 11.28
N GLU A 72 14.37 -6.90 10.16
CA GLU A 72 14.55 -8.35 10.19
C GLU A 72 15.87 -8.78 10.83
N TYR A 73 16.90 -7.93 10.79
CA TYR A 73 18.14 -8.12 11.55
C TYR A 73 17.92 -8.21 13.07
N GLN A 74 16.90 -7.54 13.60
CA GLN A 74 16.51 -7.62 15.01
C GLN A 74 15.59 -8.82 15.28
N ARG A 75 14.81 -9.25 14.29
CA ARG A 75 13.90 -10.41 14.43
C ARG A 75 14.60 -11.76 14.30
N THR A 76 15.73 -11.85 13.59
CA THR A 76 16.50 -13.09 13.44
C THR A 76 17.76 -13.16 14.31
N GLY A 77 18.01 -12.14 15.14
CA GLY A 77 19.20 -12.02 15.98
C GLY A 77 19.11 -12.81 17.29
N SER A 78 19.27 -14.13 17.23
CA SER A 78 19.84 -15.02 18.28
C SER A 78 19.32 -16.47 18.19
N VAL A 79 19.41 -17.11 17.02
CA VAL A 79 19.49 -18.58 17.01
C VAL A 79 20.96 -18.94 17.24
N THR A 80 21.40 -18.89 18.49
CA THR A 80 22.62 -19.60 18.91
C THR A 80 22.23 -21.08 19.01
N PRO A 81 22.74 -21.98 18.15
CA PRO A 81 22.51 -23.40 18.36
C PRO A 81 23.19 -23.79 19.68
N ALA A 82 22.40 -24.28 20.63
CA ALA A 82 22.92 -24.89 21.85
C ALA A 82 23.89 -26.01 21.45
N LYS A 83 25.11 -25.94 21.99
CA LYS A 83 26.08 -27.03 21.92
C LYS A 83 25.72 -28.11 22.92
#